data_AF-A0A2D6U2C8-F1
#
_entry.id   AF-A0A2D6U2C8-F1
#
_cell.length_a   1.000
_cell.length_b   1.000
_cell.length_c   1.000
_cell.angle_alpha   90.00
_cell.angle_beta   90.00
_cell.angle_gamma   90.00
#
_symmetry.space_group_name_H-M   'P 1'
#
loop_
_entity.id
_entity.type
_entity.pdbx_description
1 polymer ?
#
loop_
_entity_poly.entity_id
_entity_poly.type
_entity_poly.pdbx_seq_one_letter_code
_entity_poly.pdbx_strand_id
1 'polypeptide(L)'
;MNQFTKSVLLVSIFLISLSAPLLSTNVEAQDVSDIEVLHTAVNPYNNNTYHLLSEASWSESAQVAIGLDGFLVTVDDQQENQWLMETFANFDNLSRHLWIGLSDYNSEGDYRWHDGTPFLYRNWGDEQPSANGEEDYVHIASTNMGNIMPGSWNDLEDDPQYFPVYGVVEVGPGADYALRFDGVDDKIVIDEELPNYSEVIEISAMINMVNTSGLNFITMLGDYGWGLYINNGNLAYSSEYSISRHPTSNTSINAEEWTHVSVLIEAGSYGEFFINGEPAGIIPVEDTNIPQGDFGSNNCYQSGEDCDELFIGRMGAGCDCNYFTGMIDNVTISNSTESTSWQFPEGEGSETIDLYQNRTGQIDGASWVMPDGTIVAQAVELFSDQELRGISGQEGDQ
;
A
#
# COMPACT_ATOMS: atom_id res chain seq x y z
N MET A 1 77.49 -24.21 8.56
CA MET A 1 78.78 -23.51 8.44
C MET A 1 78.91 -22.97 7.02
N ASN A 2 79.09 -21.64 6.91
CA ASN A 2 79.48 -20.81 5.74
C ASN A 2 78.53 -20.78 4.53
N GLN A 3 77.73 -19.73 4.32
CA GLN A 3 78.09 -18.40 3.77
C GLN A 3 78.97 -18.46 2.50
N PHE A 4 78.47 -17.97 1.37
CA PHE A 4 78.85 -16.64 0.83
C PHE A 4 78.12 -16.33 -0.50
N THR A 5 77.40 -15.22 -0.47
CA THR A 5 76.89 -14.39 -1.57
C THR A 5 77.98 -13.95 -2.57
N LYS A 6 77.64 -13.83 -3.86
CA LYS A 6 77.99 -12.67 -4.71
C LYS A 6 76.96 -12.47 -5.83
N SER A 7 76.27 -11.33 -5.78
CA SER A 7 75.40 -10.79 -6.82
C SER A 7 76.20 -10.18 -7.97
N VAL A 8 75.70 -10.31 -9.21
CA VAL A 8 75.99 -9.40 -10.33
C VAL A 8 74.72 -9.23 -11.17
N LEU A 9 74.43 -7.96 -11.48
CA LEU A 9 73.24 -7.41 -12.14
C LEU A 9 73.44 -7.33 -13.68
N LEU A 10 72.31 -7.11 -14.38
CA LEU A 10 72.09 -6.66 -15.77
C LEU A 10 71.88 -7.75 -16.83
N VAL A 11 70.68 -7.80 -17.43
CA VAL A 11 70.39 -7.25 -18.78
C VAL A 11 68.87 -7.01 -18.91
N SER A 12 68.54 -5.87 -19.53
CA SER A 12 67.22 -5.32 -19.85
C SER A 12 66.37 -6.18 -20.78
N ILE A 13 65.06 -6.26 -20.53
CA ILE A 13 64.05 -6.81 -21.44
C ILE A 13 63.09 -5.69 -21.86
N PHE A 14 62.90 -5.52 -23.17
CA PHE A 14 61.91 -4.61 -23.74
C PHE A 14 61.10 -5.34 -24.83
N LEU A 15 59.77 -5.20 -24.72
CA LEU A 15 58.73 -5.12 -25.76
C LEU A 15 57.77 -6.31 -26.05
N ILE A 16 56.53 -6.07 -25.59
CA ILE A 16 55.24 -6.11 -26.30
C ILE A 16 54.72 -7.47 -26.77
N SER A 17 53.79 -8.01 -25.99
CA SER A 17 52.59 -8.67 -26.51
C SER A 17 51.37 -7.86 -26.07
N LEU A 18 50.83 -7.03 -26.95
CA LEU A 18 49.54 -6.37 -26.75
C LEU A 18 48.44 -7.40 -27.05
N SER A 19 47.83 -7.89 -25.97
CA SER A 19 46.54 -8.58 -25.95
C SER A 19 45.45 -7.64 -26.46
N ALA A 20 44.58 -8.17 -27.33
CA ALA A 20 43.34 -7.51 -27.73
C ALA A 20 42.45 -7.23 -26.51
N PRO A 21 41.80 -6.06 -26.40
CA PRO A 21 40.77 -5.84 -25.39
C PRO A 21 39.51 -6.61 -25.79
N LEU A 22 38.98 -7.40 -24.85
CA LEU A 22 37.60 -7.85 -24.85
C LEU A 22 36.71 -6.60 -24.82
N LEU A 23 35.82 -6.48 -25.80
CA LEU A 23 34.71 -5.53 -25.77
C LEU A 23 33.77 -5.96 -24.64
N SER A 24 33.97 -5.39 -23.45
CA SER A 24 32.87 -5.22 -22.51
C SER A 24 31.98 -4.14 -23.09
N THR A 25 30.75 -4.49 -23.44
CA THR A 25 29.68 -3.50 -23.57
C THR A 25 29.48 -2.92 -22.18
N ASN A 26 30.13 -1.78 -21.92
CA ASN A 26 29.65 -0.87 -20.90
C ASN A 26 28.25 -0.47 -21.39
N VAL A 27 27.23 -1.00 -20.74
CA VAL A 27 26.00 -0.24 -20.60
C VAL A 27 26.46 0.96 -19.77
N GLU A 28 26.62 2.10 -20.42
CA GLU A 28 26.65 3.37 -19.70
C GLU A 28 25.33 3.40 -18.94
N ALA A 29 25.41 3.24 -17.62
CA ALA A 29 24.34 3.66 -16.75
C ALA A 29 24.10 5.13 -17.11
N GLN A 30 22.87 5.43 -17.51
CA GLN A 30 22.43 6.80 -17.67
C GLN A 30 22.73 7.49 -16.34
N ASP A 31 23.53 8.55 -16.42
CA ASP A 31 23.98 9.38 -15.31
C ASP A 31 22.72 10.01 -14.68
N VAL A 32 22.09 9.30 -13.74
CA VAL A 32 21.06 9.90 -12.87
C VAL A 32 21.83 10.96 -12.09
N SER A 33 21.56 12.23 -12.39
CA SER A 33 22.08 13.31 -11.57
C SER A 33 21.71 13.01 -10.12
N ASP A 34 22.70 12.98 -9.22
CA ASP A 34 22.45 12.81 -7.78
C ASP A 34 21.52 13.96 -7.34
N ILE A 35 20.21 13.71 -7.26
CA ILE A 35 19.23 14.70 -6.79
C ILE A 35 19.52 14.96 -5.32
N GLU A 36 19.83 16.22 -4.99
CA GLU A 36 20.27 16.62 -3.65
C GLU A 36 19.11 17.20 -2.83
N VAL A 37 19.12 16.95 -1.51
CA VAL A 37 18.27 17.69 -0.58
C VAL A 37 18.88 19.07 -0.32
N LEU A 38 18.27 20.13 -0.87
CA LEU A 38 18.69 21.52 -0.74
C LEU A 38 18.29 22.15 0.61
N HIS A 39 17.12 21.79 1.13
CA HIS A 39 16.61 22.32 2.39
C HIS A 39 15.70 21.33 3.11
N THR A 40 15.65 21.43 4.44
CA THR A 40 14.72 20.66 5.28
C THR A 40 14.02 21.62 6.22
N ALA A 41 12.70 21.52 6.32
CA ALA A 41 11.88 22.31 7.24
C ALA A 41 10.80 21.43 7.88
N VAL A 42 10.39 21.79 9.10
CA VAL A 42 9.23 21.19 9.77
C VAL A 42 8.09 22.20 9.70
N ASN A 43 6.95 21.79 9.16
CA ASN A 43 5.78 22.66 9.11
C ASN A 43 5.23 22.83 10.54
N PRO A 44 5.14 24.07 11.05
CA PRO A 44 4.73 24.31 12.44
C PRO A 44 3.25 24.01 12.71
N TYR A 45 2.44 23.79 11.66
CA TYR A 45 0.99 23.59 11.78
C TYR A 45 0.59 22.12 11.84
N ASN A 46 1.18 21.25 11.01
CA ASN A 46 0.92 19.80 11.01
C ASN A 46 2.06 18.96 11.62
N ASN A 47 3.22 19.57 11.89
CA ASN A 47 4.41 18.94 12.47
C ASN A 47 5.09 17.88 11.56
N ASN A 48 4.79 17.89 10.26
CA ASN A 48 5.43 17.04 9.26
C ASN A 48 6.77 17.63 8.83
N THR A 49 7.69 16.76 8.39
CA THR A 49 9.03 17.15 7.92
C THR A 49 9.03 17.17 6.39
N TYR A 50 9.61 18.21 5.82
CA TYR A 50 9.64 18.41 4.37
C TYR A 50 11.07 18.62 3.87
N HIS A 51 11.36 18.11 2.68
CA HIS A 51 12.62 18.31 1.97
C HIS A 51 12.40 19.03 0.65
N LEU A 52 13.20 20.05 0.36
CA LEU A 52 13.32 20.62 -0.98
C LEU A 52 14.44 19.88 -1.70
N LEU A 53 14.13 19.29 -2.86
CA LEU A 53 15.09 18.63 -3.73
C LEU A 53 15.73 19.62 -4.71
N SER A 54 16.82 19.23 -5.36
CA SER A 54 17.35 19.90 -6.53
C SER A 54 16.41 19.74 -7.74
N GLU A 55 16.69 20.49 -8.80
CA GLU A 55 15.91 20.44 -10.05
C GLU A 55 15.93 19.02 -10.63
N ALA A 56 14.74 18.53 -11.01
CA ALA A 56 14.54 17.23 -11.63
C ALA A 56 13.14 17.16 -12.26
N SER A 57 12.89 16.11 -13.04
CA SER A 57 11.54 15.74 -13.47
C SER A 57 10.64 15.39 -12.28
N TRP A 58 9.33 15.36 -12.50
CA TRP A 58 8.39 14.93 -11.47
C TRP A 58 8.66 13.47 -11.09
N SER A 59 8.82 12.59 -12.07
CA SER A 59 9.04 11.15 -11.89
C SER A 59 10.34 10.83 -11.14
N GLU A 60 11.44 11.51 -11.44
CA GLU A 60 12.69 11.35 -10.69
C GLU A 60 12.57 11.90 -9.26
N SER A 61 11.88 13.03 -9.08
CA SER A 61 11.64 13.60 -7.75
C SER A 61 10.77 12.68 -6.89
N ALA A 62 9.74 12.07 -7.46
CA ALA A 62 8.88 11.07 -6.83
C ALA A 62 9.68 9.84 -6.40
N GLN A 63 10.56 9.33 -7.28
CA GLN A 63 11.44 8.20 -6.94
C GLN A 63 12.38 8.51 -5.77
N VAL A 64 12.96 9.71 -5.74
CA VAL A 64 13.82 10.15 -4.62
C VAL A 64 13.01 10.32 -3.34
N ALA A 65 11.78 10.81 -3.42
CA ALA A 65 10.89 10.95 -2.28
C ALA A 65 10.69 9.61 -1.56
N ILE A 66 10.42 8.54 -2.31
CA ILE A 66 10.29 7.17 -1.75
C ILE A 66 11.57 6.76 -1.02
N GLY A 67 12.74 7.06 -1.58
CA GLY A 67 14.04 6.79 -0.94
C GLY A 67 14.33 7.63 0.32
N LEU A 68 13.53 8.66 0.58
CA LEU A 68 13.59 9.53 1.76
C LEU A 68 12.49 9.21 2.79
N ASP A 69 11.88 8.03 2.70
CA ASP A 69 10.76 7.60 3.56
C ASP A 69 9.57 8.59 3.48
N GLY A 70 9.27 9.07 2.28
CA GLY A 70 8.21 10.03 2.03
C GLY A 70 7.70 10.01 0.60
N PHE A 71 6.92 11.03 0.28
CA PHE A 71 6.27 11.21 -1.02
C PHE A 71 6.45 12.66 -1.47
N LEU A 72 6.36 12.95 -2.77
CA LEU A 72 6.11 14.33 -3.20
C LEU A 72 4.87 14.85 -2.47
N VAL A 73 4.98 16.08 -1.97
CA VAL A 73 4.10 16.66 -0.95
C VAL A 73 2.62 16.65 -1.34
N THR A 74 1.78 16.26 -0.39
CA THR A 74 0.33 16.47 -0.44
C THR A 74 0.00 17.85 0.10
N VAL A 75 -1.00 18.50 -0.48
CA VAL A 75 -1.45 19.82 0.00
C VAL A 75 -2.88 19.70 0.48
N ASP A 76 -3.05 19.64 1.80
CA ASP A 76 -4.33 19.41 2.47
C ASP A 76 -5.18 20.68 2.57
N ASP A 77 -4.54 21.85 2.66
CA ASP A 77 -5.24 23.12 2.80
C ASP A 77 -4.47 24.34 2.30
N GLN A 78 -5.14 25.50 2.38
CA GLN A 78 -4.57 26.78 1.98
C GLN A 78 -3.39 27.23 2.85
N GLN A 79 -3.39 26.89 4.15
CA GLN A 79 -2.33 27.27 5.08
C GLN A 79 -1.04 26.52 4.74
N GLU A 80 -1.13 25.23 4.43
CA GLU A 80 -0.01 24.43 3.94
C GLU A 80 0.51 24.94 2.60
N ASN A 81 -0.36 25.16 1.61
CA ASN A 81 0.03 25.71 0.31
C ASN A 81 0.83 27.03 0.46
N GLN A 82 0.35 27.93 1.32
CA GLN A 82 1.03 29.19 1.60
C GLN A 82 2.38 28.96 2.30
N TRP A 83 2.44 28.05 3.26
CA TRP A 83 3.67 27.74 3.97
C TRP A 83 4.75 27.15 3.05
N LEU A 84 4.37 26.27 2.11
CA LEU A 84 5.26 25.73 1.07
C LEU A 84 5.86 26.85 0.22
N MET A 85 5.04 27.81 -0.21
CA MET A 85 5.47 28.98 -0.97
C MET A 85 6.44 29.87 -0.20
N GLU A 86 6.16 30.14 1.08
CA GLU A 86 7.01 30.99 1.93
C GLU A 86 8.35 30.31 2.26
N THR A 87 8.34 28.98 2.43
CA THR A 87 9.51 28.22 2.89
C THR A 87 10.43 27.81 1.75
N PHE A 88 9.87 27.33 0.64
CA PHE A 88 10.64 26.66 -0.41
C PHE A 88 10.72 27.45 -1.72
N ALA A 89 9.63 28.10 -2.15
CA ALA A 89 9.58 28.76 -3.46
C ALA A 89 10.56 29.96 -3.57
N ASN A 90 11.00 30.54 -2.45
CA ASN A 90 11.98 31.64 -2.39
C ASN A 90 13.25 31.29 -1.58
N PHE A 91 13.48 30.00 -1.31
CA PHE A 91 14.63 29.55 -0.53
C PHE A 91 15.96 30.06 -1.15
N ASP A 92 16.92 30.46 -0.32
CA ASP A 92 18.21 31.03 -0.77
C ASP A 92 18.11 32.20 -1.78
N ASN A 93 17.03 32.99 -1.72
CA ASN A 93 16.73 34.11 -2.62
C ASN A 93 16.61 33.73 -4.12
N LEU A 94 16.29 32.48 -4.40
CA LEU A 94 16.00 31.98 -5.75
C LEU A 94 14.53 31.60 -5.85
N SER A 95 13.87 32.07 -6.92
CA SER A 95 12.48 31.71 -7.23
C SER A 95 12.43 30.31 -7.83
N ARG A 96 11.66 29.39 -7.23
CA ARG A 96 11.55 27.99 -7.64
C ARG A 96 10.10 27.57 -7.77
N HIS A 97 9.74 27.05 -8.94
CA HIS A 97 8.51 26.28 -9.10
C HIS A 97 8.66 24.95 -8.33
N LEU A 98 7.59 24.52 -7.66
CA LEU A 98 7.65 23.40 -6.74
C LEU A 98 6.80 22.25 -7.27
N TRP A 99 7.39 21.10 -7.58
CA TRP A 99 6.62 19.89 -7.81
C TRP A 99 5.92 19.50 -6.52
N ILE A 100 4.64 19.14 -6.65
CA ILE A 100 3.83 18.54 -5.59
C ILE A 100 3.40 17.15 -6.02
N GLY A 101 2.89 16.33 -5.11
CA GLY A 101 2.57 14.94 -5.37
C GLY A 101 1.39 14.69 -6.31
N LEU A 102 0.70 15.73 -6.78
CA LEU A 102 -0.51 15.57 -7.58
C LEU A 102 -0.18 15.26 -9.05
N SER A 103 -0.80 14.22 -9.60
CA SER A 103 -0.69 13.86 -11.03
C SER A 103 -1.90 13.06 -11.51
N ASP A 104 -2.21 13.11 -12.80
CA ASP A 104 -3.24 12.29 -13.47
C ASP A 104 -2.64 11.37 -14.56
N TYR A 105 -1.32 11.14 -14.51
CA TYR A 105 -0.56 10.29 -15.44
C TYR A 105 -1.17 8.90 -15.68
N ASN A 106 -1.81 8.31 -14.67
CA ASN A 106 -2.44 6.99 -14.81
C ASN A 106 -3.75 7.04 -15.62
N SER A 107 -4.52 8.13 -15.50
CA SER A 107 -5.79 8.31 -16.20
C SER A 107 -6.13 9.79 -16.30
N GLU A 108 -6.12 10.31 -17.53
CA GLU A 108 -6.43 11.72 -17.84
C GLU A 108 -7.68 12.23 -17.08
N GLY A 109 -7.51 13.33 -16.34
CA GLY A 109 -8.55 13.97 -15.54
C GLY A 109 -8.83 13.34 -14.17
N ASP A 110 -8.14 12.25 -13.81
CA ASP A 110 -8.18 11.57 -12.52
C ASP A 110 -6.89 11.89 -11.74
N TYR A 111 -6.88 13.07 -11.09
CA TYR A 111 -5.74 13.57 -10.32
C TYR A 111 -5.60 12.90 -8.96
N ARG A 112 -4.39 12.45 -8.65
CA ARG A 112 -4.04 11.67 -7.45
C ARG A 112 -2.75 12.13 -6.82
N TRP A 113 -2.76 12.15 -5.49
CA TRP A 113 -1.56 12.41 -4.73
C TRP A 113 -0.62 11.20 -4.76
N HIS A 114 0.68 11.47 -4.83
CA HIS A 114 1.73 10.47 -4.83
C HIS A 114 1.72 9.62 -3.57
N ASP A 115 1.26 10.17 -2.44
CA ASP A 115 1.08 9.43 -1.20
C ASP A 115 -0.22 8.60 -1.16
N GLY A 116 -1.13 8.74 -2.14
CA GLY A 116 -2.42 8.06 -2.18
C GLY A 116 -3.55 8.77 -1.42
N THR A 117 -3.29 9.86 -0.71
CA THR A 117 -4.35 10.52 0.05
C THR A 117 -5.47 11.04 -0.89
N PRO A 118 -6.72 11.17 -0.40
CA PRO A 118 -7.82 11.65 -1.23
C PRO A 118 -7.60 13.08 -1.74
N PHE A 119 -7.92 13.33 -3.02
CA PHE A 119 -7.77 14.65 -3.64
C PHE A 119 -8.91 15.63 -3.25
N LEU A 120 -8.81 16.23 -2.05
CA LEU A 120 -9.86 17.06 -1.46
C LEU A 120 -9.64 18.57 -1.64
N TYR A 121 -8.42 19.07 -1.44
CA TYR A 121 -8.10 20.49 -1.60
C TYR A 121 -7.63 20.79 -3.01
N ARG A 122 -8.05 21.94 -3.56
CA ARG A 122 -7.76 22.39 -4.92
C ARG A 122 -7.33 23.84 -4.89
N ASN A 123 -6.26 24.17 -5.60
CA ASN A 123 -5.78 25.55 -5.75
C ASN A 123 -5.26 25.81 -7.16
N TRP A 124 -5.99 25.29 -8.16
CA TRP A 124 -5.72 25.48 -9.57
C TRP A 124 -5.58 26.95 -9.96
N GLY A 125 -4.63 27.23 -10.84
CA GLY A 125 -4.51 28.51 -11.53
C GLY A 125 -5.70 28.76 -12.45
N ASP A 126 -5.83 30.01 -12.89
CA ASP A 126 -6.89 30.36 -13.84
C ASP A 126 -6.73 29.55 -15.13
N GLU A 127 -7.83 28.96 -15.59
CA GLU A 127 -7.91 28.07 -16.77
C GLU A 127 -7.10 26.75 -16.63
N GLN A 128 -6.75 26.31 -15.41
CA GLN A 128 -6.09 25.03 -15.13
C GLN A 128 -7.04 24.02 -14.41
N PRO A 129 -6.82 22.70 -14.54
CA PRO A 129 -5.83 22.07 -15.42
C PRO A 129 -6.17 22.23 -16.90
N SER A 130 -5.16 22.13 -17.76
CA SER A 130 -5.32 22.34 -19.19
C SER A 130 -5.99 21.12 -19.84
N ALA A 131 -6.93 21.31 -20.76
CA ALA A 131 -7.73 20.21 -21.32
C ALA A 131 -6.99 19.40 -22.41
N ASN A 132 -5.66 19.45 -22.45
CA ASN A 132 -4.86 19.05 -23.60
C ASN A 132 -4.45 17.57 -23.56
N GLY A 133 -4.45 16.97 -22.36
CA GLY A 133 -4.02 15.60 -22.08
C GLY A 133 -2.58 15.25 -22.45
N GLU A 134 -1.70 16.25 -22.38
CA GLU A 134 -0.24 16.08 -22.51
C GLU A 134 0.50 16.55 -21.24
N GLU A 135 -0.23 17.02 -20.21
CA GLU A 135 0.29 17.65 -19.00
C GLU A 135 -0.27 16.94 -17.77
N ASP A 136 0.51 16.00 -17.22
CA ASP A 136 0.00 15.06 -16.23
C ASP A 136 0.45 15.36 -14.79
N TYR A 137 1.35 16.33 -14.60
CA TYR A 137 2.10 16.52 -13.34
C TYR A 137 1.97 17.94 -12.81
N VAL A 138 1.71 18.09 -11.52
CA VAL A 138 1.32 19.38 -10.96
C VAL A 138 2.45 20.06 -10.20
N HIS A 139 2.61 21.35 -10.42
CA HIS A 139 3.50 22.20 -9.63
C HIS A 139 2.78 23.41 -9.04
N ILE A 140 3.35 24.00 -7.99
CA ILE A 140 3.00 25.34 -7.51
C ILE A 140 3.83 26.37 -8.27
N ALA A 141 3.18 27.38 -8.85
CA ALA A 141 3.85 28.46 -9.56
C ALA A 141 4.50 29.46 -8.58
N SER A 142 5.81 29.68 -8.67
CA SER A 142 6.49 30.71 -7.84
C SER A 142 6.41 32.13 -8.39
N THR A 143 6.23 32.24 -9.70
CA THR A 143 6.13 33.50 -10.44
C THR A 143 4.87 33.50 -11.29
N ASN A 144 4.51 34.67 -11.82
CA ASN A 144 3.37 34.78 -12.72
C ASN A 144 3.70 34.11 -14.06
N MET A 145 2.83 33.20 -14.49
CA MET A 145 2.92 32.47 -15.76
C MET A 145 1.64 32.74 -16.57
N GLY A 146 1.55 33.93 -17.15
CA GLY A 146 0.35 34.35 -17.88
C GLY A 146 -0.80 34.63 -16.91
N ASN A 147 -1.87 33.82 -16.97
CA ASN A 147 -3.03 33.94 -16.07
C ASN A 147 -2.80 33.19 -14.74
N ILE A 148 -1.78 32.35 -14.65
CA ILE A 148 -1.44 31.59 -13.44
C ILE A 148 -0.68 32.52 -12.48
N MET A 149 -1.20 32.66 -11.26
CA MET A 149 -0.67 33.56 -10.23
C MET A 149 0.32 32.82 -9.31
N PRO A 150 1.29 33.52 -8.71
CA PRO A 150 2.15 32.90 -7.71
C PRO A 150 1.33 32.25 -6.59
N GLY A 151 1.65 31.00 -6.30
CA GLY A 151 1.00 30.18 -5.28
C GLY A 151 -0.18 29.36 -5.76
N SER A 152 -0.65 29.51 -7.00
CA SER A 152 -1.64 28.60 -7.61
C SER A 152 -0.95 27.45 -8.36
N TRP A 153 -1.72 26.40 -8.63
CA TRP A 153 -1.24 25.18 -9.28
C TRP A 153 -1.37 25.24 -10.80
N ASN A 154 -0.56 24.44 -11.47
CA ASN A 154 -0.58 24.23 -12.90
C ASN A 154 -0.06 22.83 -13.20
N ASP A 155 -0.71 22.15 -14.13
CA ASP A 155 -0.28 20.88 -14.73
C ASP A 155 0.78 21.12 -15.81
N LEU A 156 1.72 20.19 -15.93
CA LEU A 156 2.87 20.23 -16.83
C LEU A 156 3.23 18.82 -17.31
N GLU A 157 4.02 18.75 -18.38
CA GLU A 157 4.78 17.56 -18.75
C GLU A 157 5.81 17.18 -17.66
N ASP A 158 6.21 15.90 -17.61
CA ASP A 158 7.09 15.34 -16.55
C ASP A 158 8.42 16.08 -16.37
N ASP A 159 9.02 16.49 -17.49
CA ASP A 159 10.34 17.15 -17.54
C ASP A 159 10.29 18.41 -18.43
N PRO A 160 9.74 19.53 -17.92
CA PRO A 160 9.55 20.75 -18.68
C PRO A 160 10.89 21.40 -19.06
N GLN A 161 11.15 21.55 -20.36
CA GLN A 161 12.47 22.01 -20.85
C GLN A 161 12.66 23.54 -20.80
N TYR A 162 11.64 24.29 -20.36
CA TYR A 162 11.59 25.76 -20.46
C TYR A 162 11.84 26.49 -19.14
N PHE A 163 11.68 25.84 -17.99
CA PHE A 163 12.14 26.33 -16.69
C PHE A 163 12.37 25.17 -15.70
N PRO A 164 13.24 25.35 -14.71
CA PRO A 164 13.48 24.32 -13.70
C PRO A 164 12.32 24.20 -12.71
N VAL A 165 12.03 22.97 -12.28
CA VAL A 165 11.05 22.67 -11.23
C VAL A 165 11.70 21.78 -10.20
N TYR A 166 11.32 21.96 -8.93
CA TYR A 166 12.01 21.36 -7.78
C TYR A 166 11.03 20.54 -6.94
N GLY A 167 11.35 19.27 -6.68
CA GLY A 167 10.58 18.41 -5.79
C GLY A 167 10.48 18.96 -4.37
N VAL A 168 9.27 18.98 -3.81
CA VAL A 168 9.10 19.07 -2.36
C VAL A 168 8.59 17.72 -1.86
N VAL A 169 9.37 17.10 -0.99
CA VAL A 169 9.03 15.83 -0.34
C VAL A 169 8.41 16.14 1.00
N GLU A 170 7.34 15.43 1.33
CA GLU A 170 6.80 15.29 2.68
C GLU A 170 7.19 13.92 3.23
N VAL A 171 7.86 13.91 4.37
CA VAL A 171 8.30 12.68 5.04
C VAL A 171 7.16 12.18 5.91
N GLY A 172 6.77 10.94 5.69
CA GLY A 172 5.65 10.32 6.38
C GLY A 172 5.20 9.04 5.70
N PRO A 173 4.36 8.25 6.38
CA PRO A 173 3.65 7.17 5.72
C PRO A 173 2.74 7.75 4.65
N GLY A 174 2.50 6.98 3.58
CA GLY A 174 1.47 7.32 2.61
C GLY A 174 0.07 7.09 3.19
N ALA A 175 -0.93 7.18 2.33
CA ALA A 175 -2.27 6.73 2.64
C ALA A 175 -2.23 5.26 3.06
N ASP A 176 -2.78 5.03 4.24
CA ASP A 176 -3.05 3.71 4.79
C ASP A 176 -4.52 3.44 4.54
N TYR A 177 -4.84 2.57 3.59
CA TYR A 177 -6.24 2.27 3.25
C TYR A 177 -6.72 1.02 3.97
N ALA A 178 -8.02 0.93 4.12
CA ALA A 178 -8.69 -0.28 4.55
C ALA A 178 -9.75 -0.67 3.52
N LEU A 179 -10.23 -1.91 3.61
CA LEU A 179 -11.40 -2.35 2.86
C LEU A 179 -12.61 -2.40 3.76
N ARG A 180 -13.68 -1.72 3.33
CA ARG A 180 -14.99 -1.76 3.97
C ARG A 180 -15.84 -2.85 3.31
N PHE A 181 -16.37 -3.73 4.16
CA PHE A 181 -17.29 -4.80 3.82
C PHE A 181 -18.66 -4.42 4.39
N ASP A 182 -19.61 -4.08 3.51
CA ASP A 182 -20.96 -3.65 3.88
C ASP A 182 -22.08 -4.39 3.10
N GLY A 183 -21.71 -5.15 2.07
CA GLY A 183 -22.54 -6.08 1.33
C GLY A 183 -22.48 -7.53 1.85
N VAL A 184 -23.47 -8.32 1.44
CA VAL A 184 -23.60 -9.74 1.86
C VAL A 184 -22.67 -10.69 1.10
N ASP A 185 -22.10 -10.22 -0.01
CA ASP A 185 -21.21 -10.97 -0.90
C ASP A 185 -19.80 -10.37 -0.98
N ASP A 186 -19.54 -9.31 -0.19
CA ASP A 186 -18.25 -8.63 -0.15
C ASP A 186 -17.18 -9.59 0.35
N LYS A 187 -16.14 -9.79 -0.44
CA LYS A 187 -15.06 -10.71 -0.12
C LYS A 187 -13.80 -10.38 -0.90
N ILE A 188 -12.69 -10.90 -0.42
CA ILE A 188 -11.48 -11.07 -1.22
C ILE A 188 -11.27 -12.56 -1.44
N VAL A 189 -11.01 -12.97 -2.67
CA VAL A 189 -10.71 -14.37 -3.03
C VAL A 189 -9.26 -14.47 -3.46
N ILE A 190 -8.50 -15.30 -2.77
CA ILE A 190 -7.11 -15.60 -3.09
C ILE A 190 -7.08 -17.06 -3.59
N ASP A 191 -6.92 -17.22 -4.90
CA ASP A 191 -6.78 -18.51 -5.60
C ASP A 191 -5.30 -18.71 -5.98
N GLU A 192 -4.44 -18.75 -4.95
CA GLU A 192 -3.00 -18.89 -5.08
C GLU A 192 -2.47 -19.88 -4.04
N GLU A 193 -1.39 -20.60 -4.36
CA GLU A 193 -0.80 -21.58 -3.43
C GLU A 193 -0.27 -20.88 -2.17
N LEU A 194 -0.77 -21.30 -1.00
CA LEU A 194 -0.37 -20.76 0.30
C LEU A 194 0.79 -21.56 0.93
N PRO A 195 1.57 -20.96 1.85
CA PRO A 195 2.58 -21.68 2.61
C PRO A 195 1.96 -22.82 3.44
N ASN A 196 2.78 -23.79 3.79
CA ASN A 196 2.32 -24.88 4.65
C ASN A 196 2.22 -24.43 6.11
N TYR A 197 1.00 -24.34 6.64
CA TYR A 197 0.72 -23.94 8.03
C TYR A 197 0.45 -25.10 9.01
N SER A 198 0.62 -26.37 8.58
CA SER A 198 0.17 -27.56 9.31
C SER A 198 0.77 -27.78 10.71
N GLU A 199 1.95 -27.22 11.00
CA GLU A 199 2.59 -27.35 12.30
C GLU A 199 2.30 -26.14 13.21
N VAL A 200 2.43 -24.94 12.66
CA VAL A 200 2.24 -23.67 13.37
C VAL A 200 1.57 -22.69 12.43
N ILE A 201 0.54 -22.01 12.93
CA ILE A 201 -0.12 -20.90 12.24
C ILE A 201 -0.36 -19.75 13.22
N GLU A 202 -0.02 -18.54 12.79
CA GLU A 202 -0.50 -17.31 13.39
C GLU A 202 -1.35 -16.58 12.35
N ILE A 203 -2.56 -16.19 12.75
CA ILE A 203 -3.48 -15.41 11.93
C ILE A 203 -3.74 -14.11 12.68
N SER A 204 -3.56 -12.96 12.03
CA SER A 204 -3.87 -11.66 12.60
C SER A 204 -4.57 -10.75 11.59
N ALA A 205 -5.33 -9.78 12.11
CA ALA A 205 -5.92 -8.71 11.32
C ALA A 205 -6.18 -7.48 12.19
N MET A 206 -6.18 -6.31 11.56
CA MET A 206 -6.83 -5.11 12.09
C MET A 206 -8.29 -5.13 11.66
N ILE A 207 -9.20 -4.95 12.61
CA ILE A 207 -10.64 -4.88 12.30
C ILE A 207 -11.30 -3.70 13.01
N ASN A 208 -12.29 -3.10 12.35
CA ASN A 208 -13.21 -2.14 12.96
C ASN A 208 -14.64 -2.50 12.56
N MET A 209 -15.40 -3.05 13.51
CA MET A 209 -16.72 -3.59 13.25
C MET A 209 -17.83 -2.61 13.61
N VAL A 210 -18.84 -2.47 12.75
CA VAL A 210 -20.03 -1.65 13.04
C VAL A 210 -20.87 -2.26 14.17
N ASN A 211 -20.95 -3.59 14.21
CA ASN A 211 -21.55 -4.33 15.31
C ASN A 211 -20.84 -5.67 15.46
N THR A 212 -20.82 -6.21 16.68
CA THR A 212 -20.08 -7.45 16.97
C THR A 212 -20.99 -8.69 17.12
N SER A 213 -22.28 -8.56 16.76
CA SER A 213 -23.26 -9.62 16.93
C SER A 213 -23.19 -10.65 15.80
N GLY A 214 -23.58 -11.90 16.08
CA GLY A 214 -23.58 -12.95 15.08
C GLY A 214 -22.19 -13.51 14.78
N LEU A 215 -22.02 -14.05 13.58
CA LEU A 215 -20.78 -14.66 13.09
C LEU A 215 -20.22 -13.79 11.97
N ASN A 216 -19.04 -13.23 12.17
CA ASN A 216 -18.40 -12.31 11.22
C ASN A 216 -17.01 -12.83 10.87
N PHE A 217 -16.87 -13.41 9.69
CA PHE A 217 -15.65 -14.09 9.26
C PHE A 217 -14.62 -13.11 8.70
N ILE A 218 -13.49 -12.99 9.38
CA ILE A 218 -12.40 -12.10 8.96
C ILE A 218 -11.63 -12.78 7.83
N THR A 219 -11.24 -14.05 8.04
CA THR A 219 -10.61 -14.87 7.01
C THR A 219 -10.91 -16.35 7.22
N MET A 220 -10.94 -17.11 6.13
CA MET A 220 -11.21 -18.55 6.13
C MET A 220 -10.52 -19.21 4.94
N LEU A 221 -9.74 -20.27 5.19
CA LEU A 221 -9.21 -21.14 4.14
C LEU A 221 -10.21 -22.27 3.86
N GLY A 222 -10.71 -22.34 2.62
CA GLY A 222 -11.70 -23.31 2.21
C GLY A 222 -12.94 -23.34 3.10
N ASP A 223 -13.74 -24.41 3.00
CA ASP A 223 -14.97 -24.56 3.78
C ASP A 223 -14.76 -25.20 5.16
N TYR A 224 -13.78 -26.10 5.24
CA TYR A 224 -13.46 -26.86 6.44
C TYR A 224 -11.98 -26.77 6.80
N GLY A 225 -11.30 -25.72 6.35
CA GLY A 225 -9.96 -25.37 6.78
C GLY A 225 -9.94 -24.66 8.13
N TRP A 226 -9.01 -23.74 8.24
CA TRP A 226 -8.83 -22.87 9.39
C TRP A 226 -9.30 -21.45 9.07
N GLY A 227 -9.56 -20.66 10.10
CA GLY A 227 -10.01 -19.29 9.91
C GLY A 227 -10.14 -18.53 11.22
N LEU A 228 -10.24 -17.20 11.10
CA LEU A 228 -10.39 -16.28 12.21
C LEU A 228 -11.70 -15.50 12.02
N TYR A 229 -12.52 -15.43 13.06
CA TYR A 229 -13.82 -14.76 12.98
C TYR A 229 -14.29 -14.27 14.34
N ILE A 230 -15.28 -13.40 14.34
CA ILE A 230 -15.93 -12.88 15.55
C ILE A 230 -17.27 -13.60 15.76
N ASN A 231 -17.47 -14.12 16.97
CA ASN A 231 -18.69 -14.79 17.42
C ASN A 231 -19.29 -14.03 18.61
N ASN A 232 -20.32 -13.22 18.35
CA ASN A 232 -21.02 -12.42 19.36
C ASN A 232 -20.05 -11.63 20.27
N GLY A 233 -19.09 -10.94 19.65
CA GLY A 233 -18.08 -10.13 20.32
C GLY A 233 -16.79 -10.85 20.67
N ASN A 234 -16.76 -12.18 20.73
CA ASN A 234 -15.54 -12.92 21.07
C ASN A 234 -14.81 -13.36 19.81
N LEU A 235 -13.47 -13.34 19.86
CA LEU A 235 -12.62 -13.89 18.81
C LEU A 235 -12.78 -15.41 18.80
N ALA A 236 -12.81 -16.03 17.63
CA ALA A 236 -13.02 -17.45 17.46
C ALA A 236 -12.11 -18.01 16.36
N TYR A 237 -11.66 -19.25 16.55
CA TYR A 237 -10.79 -19.95 15.60
C TYR A 237 -11.53 -21.15 15.01
N SER A 238 -11.56 -21.25 13.69
CA SER A 238 -12.10 -22.42 12.99
C SER A 238 -11.05 -23.52 12.96
N SER A 239 -11.40 -24.68 13.51
CA SER A 239 -10.50 -25.84 13.56
C SER A 239 -11.17 -27.16 13.15
N GLU A 240 -12.48 -27.13 12.88
CA GLU A 240 -13.23 -28.30 12.44
C GLU A 240 -14.53 -27.91 11.71
N TYR A 241 -15.31 -28.92 11.31
CA TYR A 241 -16.56 -28.71 10.56
C TYR A 241 -17.64 -27.93 11.35
N SER A 242 -17.71 -28.16 12.66
CA SER A 242 -18.84 -27.70 13.47
C SER A 242 -18.51 -26.40 14.19
N ILE A 243 -19.06 -25.27 13.69
CA ILE A 243 -18.90 -23.94 14.31
C ILE A 243 -19.18 -23.93 15.82
N SER A 244 -20.15 -24.74 16.28
CA SER A 244 -20.49 -24.83 17.71
C SER A 244 -19.38 -25.42 18.60
N ARG A 245 -18.33 -25.97 18.00
CA ARG A 245 -17.18 -26.55 18.69
C ARG A 245 -15.94 -25.66 18.62
N HIS A 246 -15.98 -24.59 17.84
CA HIS A 246 -14.85 -23.69 17.71
C HIS A 246 -14.56 -22.99 19.06
N PRO A 247 -13.29 -22.95 19.48
CA PRO A 247 -12.90 -22.22 20.68
C PRO A 247 -13.12 -20.71 20.48
N THR A 248 -13.44 -20.02 21.57
CA THR A 248 -13.60 -18.56 21.59
C THR A 248 -12.77 -17.93 22.69
N SER A 249 -12.37 -16.67 22.51
CA SER A 249 -11.71 -15.86 23.54
C SER A 249 -12.60 -15.67 24.78
N ASN A 250 -11.97 -15.36 25.90
CA ASN A 250 -12.61 -14.98 27.17
C ASN A 250 -12.95 -13.48 27.23
N THR A 251 -12.34 -12.69 26.34
CA THR A 251 -12.51 -11.25 26.24
C THR A 251 -13.19 -10.93 24.91
N SER A 252 -14.18 -10.04 24.96
CA SER A 252 -14.87 -9.53 23.78
C SER A 252 -14.23 -8.24 23.27
N ILE A 253 -14.34 -7.99 21.97
CA ILE A 253 -14.00 -6.72 21.34
C ILE A 253 -15.18 -5.73 21.44
N ASN A 254 -14.88 -4.45 21.24
CA ASN A 254 -15.89 -3.39 21.10
C ASN A 254 -16.23 -3.16 19.63
N ALA A 255 -17.39 -2.56 19.37
CA ALA A 255 -17.75 -2.03 18.06
C ALA A 255 -17.19 -0.61 17.88
N GLU A 256 -17.04 -0.17 16.62
CA GLU A 256 -16.62 1.18 16.21
C GLU A 256 -15.21 1.59 16.69
N GLU A 257 -14.35 0.60 16.98
CA GLU A 257 -12.96 0.79 17.40
C GLU A 257 -12.04 -0.15 16.61
N TRP A 258 -10.94 0.38 16.06
CA TRP A 258 -9.89 -0.45 15.49
C TRP A 258 -9.28 -1.35 16.56
N THR A 259 -9.31 -2.65 16.31
CA THR A 259 -8.83 -3.68 17.22
C THR A 259 -7.92 -4.63 16.46
N HIS A 260 -6.70 -4.85 16.97
CA HIS A 260 -5.85 -5.91 16.48
C HIS A 260 -6.30 -7.23 17.08
N VAL A 261 -6.68 -8.20 16.25
CA VAL A 261 -7.06 -9.54 16.69
C VAL A 261 -6.09 -10.56 16.14
N SER A 262 -5.67 -11.53 16.96
CA SER A 262 -4.85 -12.63 16.47
C SER A 262 -5.08 -13.93 17.21
N VAL A 263 -4.69 -15.02 16.57
CA VAL A 263 -4.62 -16.36 17.16
C VAL A 263 -3.29 -17.01 16.76
N LEU A 264 -2.63 -17.62 17.72
CA LEU A 264 -1.46 -18.48 17.49
C LEU A 264 -1.85 -19.92 17.83
N ILE A 265 -1.56 -20.85 16.93
CA ILE A 265 -1.80 -22.28 17.09
C ILE A 265 -0.50 -23.04 16.79
N GLU A 266 -0.09 -23.88 17.73
CA GLU A 266 0.89 -24.96 17.53
C GLU A 266 0.14 -26.29 17.59
N ALA A 267 0.14 -27.01 16.47
CA ALA A 267 -0.71 -28.18 16.28
C ALA A 267 -0.52 -29.24 17.38
N GLY A 268 -1.60 -29.55 18.11
CA GLY A 268 -1.61 -30.55 19.19
C GLY A 268 -0.76 -30.19 20.42
N SER A 269 -0.34 -28.93 20.56
CA SER A 269 0.51 -28.47 21.67
C SER A 269 -0.07 -27.27 22.41
N TYR A 270 -0.35 -26.19 21.68
CA TYR A 270 -0.66 -24.89 22.27
C TYR A 270 -1.56 -24.08 21.35
N GLY A 271 -2.42 -23.26 21.93
CA GLY A 271 -3.15 -22.25 21.17
C GLY A 271 -3.59 -21.13 22.09
N GLU A 272 -3.55 -19.90 21.61
CA GLU A 272 -3.92 -18.72 22.38
C GLU A 272 -4.46 -17.61 21.48
N PHE A 273 -5.51 -16.95 21.95
CA PHE A 273 -6.05 -15.74 21.35
C PHE A 273 -5.37 -14.51 21.93
N PHE A 274 -5.23 -13.46 21.11
CA PHE A 274 -4.76 -12.15 21.53
C PHE A 274 -5.67 -11.04 21.00
N ILE A 275 -5.91 -10.03 21.82
CA ILE A 275 -6.65 -8.82 21.45
C ILE A 275 -5.79 -7.63 21.84
N ASN A 276 -5.43 -6.77 20.88
CA ASN A 276 -4.50 -5.66 21.03
C ASN A 276 -3.14 -6.08 21.62
N GLY A 277 -2.67 -7.27 21.24
CA GLY A 277 -1.42 -7.87 21.72
C GLY A 277 -1.50 -8.49 23.12
N GLU A 278 -2.63 -8.35 23.83
CA GLU A 278 -2.83 -8.93 25.16
C GLU A 278 -3.50 -10.31 25.08
N PRO A 279 -3.06 -11.29 25.89
CA PRO A 279 -3.70 -12.60 25.98
C PRO A 279 -5.20 -12.54 26.26
N ALA A 280 -5.99 -13.14 25.39
CA ALA A 280 -7.45 -13.14 25.41
C ALA A 280 -8.08 -14.52 25.66
N GLY A 281 -7.27 -15.59 25.76
CA GLY A 281 -7.74 -16.92 26.18
C GLY A 281 -6.96 -18.07 25.56
N ILE A 282 -6.73 -19.12 26.35
CA ILE A 282 -6.06 -20.35 25.91
C ILE A 282 -7.06 -21.26 25.19
N ILE A 283 -6.61 -21.85 24.08
CA ILE A 283 -7.35 -22.84 23.29
C ILE A 283 -7.01 -24.24 23.82
N PRO A 284 -8.01 -25.09 24.09
CA PRO A 284 -7.77 -26.49 24.47
C PRO A 284 -6.97 -27.24 23.41
N VAL A 285 -6.04 -28.09 23.83
CA VAL A 285 -5.13 -28.83 22.93
C VAL A 285 -5.88 -29.72 21.93
N GLU A 286 -7.05 -30.21 22.30
CA GLU A 286 -7.93 -30.97 21.40
C GLU A 286 -8.48 -30.14 20.22
N ASP A 287 -8.50 -28.82 20.35
CA ASP A 287 -9.05 -27.87 19.38
C ASP A 287 -7.96 -27.10 18.61
N THR A 288 -6.66 -27.40 18.85
CA THR A 288 -5.51 -26.78 18.15
C THR A 288 -5.17 -27.46 16.82
N ASN A 289 -6.16 -28.03 16.14
CA ASN A 289 -5.95 -28.61 14.82
C ASN A 289 -5.82 -27.51 13.76
N ILE A 290 -4.99 -27.77 12.74
CA ILE A 290 -4.83 -26.90 11.57
C ILE A 290 -5.20 -27.75 10.34
N PRO A 291 -6.49 -27.77 9.93
CA PRO A 291 -6.93 -28.55 8.79
C PRO A 291 -6.32 -28.01 7.49
N GLN A 292 -6.13 -28.86 6.47
CA GLN A 292 -5.51 -28.43 5.20
C GLN A 292 -6.39 -27.48 4.37
N GLY A 293 -7.70 -27.40 4.64
CA GLY A 293 -8.62 -26.62 3.82
C GLY A 293 -9.07 -27.33 2.54
N ASP A 294 -8.40 -28.42 2.14
CA ASP A 294 -8.67 -29.24 0.96
C ASP A 294 -10.03 -29.99 0.95
N PHE A 295 -10.83 -29.80 1.98
CA PHE A 295 -12.12 -30.44 2.14
C PHE A 295 -13.20 -29.34 2.11
N GLY A 296 -14.08 -29.35 1.10
CA GLY A 296 -15.47 -28.92 1.27
C GLY A 296 -16.21 -28.28 0.08
N SER A 297 -17.51 -28.58 0.03
CA SER A 297 -18.57 -28.19 -0.91
C SER A 297 -18.92 -29.24 -1.95
N ASN A 298 -20.22 -29.57 -2.05
CA ASN A 298 -20.76 -30.36 -3.16
C ASN A 298 -20.53 -29.65 -4.52
N ASN A 299 -20.29 -28.33 -4.53
CA ASN A 299 -20.04 -27.56 -5.73
C ASN A 299 -18.63 -27.80 -6.29
N CYS A 300 -17.56 -27.59 -5.53
CA CYS A 300 -16.22 -27.83 -6.08
C CYS A 300 -15.88 -29.32 -6.25
N TYR A 301 -16.51 -30.23 -5.49
CA TYR A 301 -16.51 -31.66 -5.83
C TYR A 301 -17.17 -31.98 -7.20
N GLN A 302 -18.10 -31.15 -7.66
CA GLN A 302 -18.76 -31.31 -8.97
C GLN A 302 -18.05 -30.55 -10.10
N SER A 303 -17.37 -29.43 -9.83
CA SER A 303 -16.56 -28.70 -10.82
C SER A 303 -15.19 -29.34 -11.05
N GLY A 304 -14.64 -30.03 -10.04
CA GLY A 304 -13.30 -30.62 -10.08
C GLY A 304 -12.19 -29.63 -9.74
N GLU A 305 -12.54 -28.52 -9.12
CA GLU A 305 -11.60 -27.51 -8.59
C GLU A 305 -11.22 -27.84 -7.14
N ASP A 306 -10.03 -27.42 -6.74
CA ASP A 306 -9.54 -27.57 -5.38
C ASP A 306 -10.24 -26.51 -4.50
N CYS A 307 -10.86 -26.93 -3.39
CA CYS A 307 -11.68 -26.06 -2.54
C CYS A 307 -10.84 -25.37 -1.45
N ASP A 308 -9.64 -24.93 -1.81
CA ASP A 308 -8.59 -24.46 -0.91
C ASP A 308 -8.31 -22.96 -1.05
N GLU A 309 -9.22 -22.20 -1.68
CA GLU A 309 -9.09 -20.76 -1.78
C GLU A 309 -9.17 -20.11 -0.40
N LEU A 310 -8.40 -19.04 -0.22
CA LEU A 310 -8.46 -18.21 0.96
C LEU A 310 -9.44 -17.07 0.74
N PHE A 311 -10.36 -16.92 1.68
CA PHE A 311 -11.33 -15.84 1.70
C PHE A 311 -10.96 -14.83 2.79
N ILE A 312 -11.11 -13.54 2.49
CA ILE A 312 -11.16 -12.47 3.48
C ILE A 312 -12.56 -11.85 3.43
N GLY A 313 -13.18 -11.63 4.58
CA GLY A 313 -14.51 -11.04 4.71
C GLY A 313 -15.69 -12.03 4.65
N ARG A 314 -15.45 -13.34 4.50
CA ARG A 314 -16.52 -14.35 4.34
C ARG A 314 -16.13 -15.76 4.81
N MET A 315 -17.15 -16.54 5.19
CA MET A 315 -17.05 -17.98 5.47
C MET A 315 -17.01 -18.84 4.18
N GLY A 316 -15.87 -18.87 3.48
CA GLY A 316 -15.59 -19.86 2.43
C GLY A 316 -16.56 -19.92 1.22
N ALA A 317 -16.40 -20.95 0.39
CA ALA A 317 -17.11 -21.14 -0.89
C ALA A 317 -18.44 -21.93 -0.75
N GLY A 318 -18.61 -22.72 0.30
CA GLY A 318 -19.68 -23.69 0.48
C GLY A 318 -21.00 -23.13 0.97
N CYS A 319 -21.03 -21.88 1.40
CA CYS A 319 -22.23 -21.21 1.85
C CYS A 319 -22.17 -19.70 1.58
N ASP A 320 -23.23 -19.15 0.98
CA ASP A 320 -23.49 -17.70 0.99
C ASP A 320 -24.06 -17.28 2.36
N CYS A 321 -23.33 -17.58 3.43
CA CYS A 321 -23.76 -17.30 4.80
C CYS A 321 -22.59 -16.91 5.69
N ASN A 322 -22.83 -15.96 6.60
CA ASN A 322 -21.85 -15.38 7.51
C ASN A 322 -20.73 -14.62 6.78
N TYR A 323 -20.94 -13.31 6.68
CA TYR A 323 -20.02 -12.34 6.10
C TYR A 323 -19.49 -11.42 7.20
N PHE A 324 -18.38 -10.75 6.94
CA PHE A 324 -17.89 -9.68 7.77
C PHE A 324 -18.70 -8.40 7.50
N THR A 325 -18.85 -7.56 8.53
CA THR A 325 -19.43 -6.23 8.36
C THR A 325 -18.62 -5.22 9.15
N GLY A 326 -17.95 -4.32 8.45
CA GLY A 326 -17.01 -3.38 9.04
C GLY A 326 -15.85 -3.10 8.10
N MET A 327 -14.71 -2.72 8.66
CA MET A 327 -13.46 -2.53 7.93
C MET A 327 -12.43 -3.58 8.37
N ILE A 328 -11.68 -4.10 7.41
CA ILE A 328 -10.54 -5.00 7.62
C ILE A 328 -9.31 -4.33 7.03
N ASP A 329 -8.20 -4.50 7.72
CA ASP A 329 -6.88 -4.14 7.25
C ASP A 329 -5.82 -5.09 7.85
N ASN A 330 -4.61 -5.11 7.28
CA ASN A 330 -3.43 -5.78 7.82
C ASN A 330 -3.65 -7.28 8.12
N VAL A 331 -4.32 -8.01 7.21
CA VAL A 331 -4.53 -9.45 7.36
C VAL A 331 -3.21 -10.18 7.11
N THR A 332 -2.71 -10.88 8.12
CA THR A 332 -1.45 -11.61 8.04
C THR A 332 -1.66 -13.05 8.46
N ILE A 333 -1.13 -13.99 7.65
CA ILE A 333 -1.09 -15.41 8.00
C ILE A 333 0.36 -15.89 7.90
N SER A 334 0.92 -16.37 9.00
CA SER A 334 2.32 -16.75 9.09
C SER A 334 2.53 -18.13 9.74
N ASN A 335 3.67 -18.74 9.39
CA ASN A 335 4.25 -19.87 10.12
C ASN A 335 5.66 -19.47 10.60
N SER A 336 6.45 -20.44 11.03
CA SER A 336 7.82 -20.19 11.51
C SER A 336 8.82 -19.66 10.46
N THR A 337 8.51 -19.73 9.16
CA THR A 337 9.45 -19.42 8.07
C THR A 337 8.91 -18.47 7.01
N GLU A 338 7.59 -18.41 6.82
CA GLU A 338 6.91 -17.73 5.74
C GLU A 338 5.68 -16.97 6.25
N SER A 339 5.27 -15.94 5.50
CA SER A 339 4.11 -15.12 5.82
C SER A 339 3.43 -14.65 4.54
N THR A 340 2.12 -14.44 4.62
CA THR A 340 1.32 -13.66 3.67
C THR A 340 0.84 -12.42 4.39
N SER A 341 0.82 -11.26 3.71
CA SER A 341 0.34 -10.01 4.31
C SER A 341 -0.44 -9.17 3.31
N TRP A 342 -1.70 -8.91 3.63
CA TRP A 342 -2.66 -8.13 2.85
C TRP A 342 -2.94 -6.82 3.60
N GLN A 343 -2.30 -5.75 3.17
CA GLN A 343 -2.31 -4.43 3.84
C GLN A 343 -3.00 -3.34 3.02
N PHE A 344 -3.57 -3.71 1.87
CA PHE A 344 -4.38 -2.81 1.06
C PHE A 344 -3.70 -1.45 0.72
N PRO A 345 -2.40 -1.37 0.39
CA PRO A 345 -1.76 -0.10 0.05
C PRO A 345 -2.23 0.49 -1.29
N GLU A 346 -2.93 -0.29 -2.12
CA GLU A 346 -3.29 0.09 -3.48
C GLU A 346 -4.34 1.21 -3.51
N GLY A 347 -5.32 1.17 -2.62
CA GLY A 347 -6.35 2.21 -2.50
C GLY A 347 -7.40 2.23 -3.61
N GLU A 348 -7.31 1.34 -4.59
CA GLU A 348 -8.21 1.29 -5.74
C GLU A 348 -8.20 -0.07 -6.46
N GLY A 349 -9.12 -0.20 -7.42
CA GLY A 349 -9.21 -1.37 -8.30
C GLY A 349 -9.85 -2.59 -7.62
N SER A 350 -9.83 -3.70 -8.35
CA SER A 350 -10.47 -4.97 -7.96
C SER A 350 -9.46 -6.04 -7.55
N GLU A 351 -8.20 -5.68 -7.34
CA GLU A 351 -7.12 -6.60 -6.97
C GLU A 351 -6.31 -6.03 -5.80
N THR A 352 -5.78 -6.92 -4.96
CA THR A 352 -4.83 -6.60 -3.90
C THR A 352 -3.69 -7.62 -3.90
N ILE A 353 -2.53 -7.25 -3.38
CA ILE A 353 -1.31 -8.05 -3.50
C ILE A 353 -0.71 -8.40 -2.12
N ASP A 354 -0.27 -9.65 -1.97
CA ASP A 354 0.55 -10.10 -0.85
C ASP A 354 1.93 -9.43 -0.90
N LEU A 355 2.25 -8.63 0.12
CA LEU A 355 3.49 -7.86 0.21
C LEU A 355 4.77 -8.72 0.15
N TYR A 356 4.70 -10.00 0.52
CA TYR A 356 5.90 -10.84 0.61
C TYR A 356 6.13 -11.72 -0.60
N GLN A 357 5.07 -12.23 -1.23
CA GLN A 357 5.18 -13.24 -2.29
C GLN A 357 4.46 -12.87 -3.59
N ASN A 358 3.97 -11.64 -3.73
CA ASN A 358 3.35 -11.14 -4.95
C ASN A 358 2.18 -12.02 -5.43
N ARG A 359 1.47 -12.65 -4.49
CA ARG A 359 0.20 -13.34 -4.71
C ARG A 359 -0.90 -12.30 -4.88
N THR A 360 -1.90 -12.60 -5.68
CA THR A 360 -2.99 -11.67 -5.97
C THR A 360 -4.28 -12.16 -5.31
N GLY A 361 -5.04 -11.24 -4.74
CA GLY A 361 -6.39 -11.46 -4.24
C GLY A 361 -7.38 -10.61 -5.03
N GLN A 362 -8.49 -11.20 -5.45
CA GLN A 362 -9.55 -10.50 -6.17
C GLN A 362 -10.58 -9.95 -5.18
N ILE A 363 -10.82 -8.65 -5.25
CA ILE A 363 -11.80 -7.93 -4.42
C ILE A 363 -13.15 -7.93 -5.14
N ASP A 364 -14.14 -8.53 -4.50
CA ASP A 364 -15.53 -8.51 -4.94
C ASP A 364 -16.36 -7.68 -3.95
N GLY A 365 -16.93 -6.57 -4.40
CA GLY A 365 -17.91 -5.76 -3.64
C GLY A 365 -17.37 -4.85 -2.54
N ALA A 366 -16.28 -5.24 -1.86
CA ALA A 366 -15.67 -4.41 -0.81
C ALA A 366 -15.14 -3.09 -1.38
N SER A 367 -15.23 -2.01 -0.60
CA SER A 367 -14.87 -0.65 -1.03
C SER A 367 -13.62 -0.13 -0.33
N TRP A 368 -12.76 0.56 -1.07
CA TRP A 368 -11.61 1.28 -0.54
C TRP A 368 -12.04 2.46 0.33
N VAL A 369 -11.50 2.51 1.55
CA VAL A 369 -11.79 3.57 2.52
C VAL A 369 -10.51 3.98 3.25
N MET A 370 -10.49 5.22 3.72
CA MET A 370 -9.53 5.64 4.74
C MET A 370 -9.82 4.91 6.06
N PRO A 371 -8.89 4.86 7.04
CA PRO A 371 -9.09 4.13 8.29
C PRO A 371 -10.23 4.70 9.15
N ASP A 372 -10.65 5.94 8.92
CA ASP A 372 -11.82 6.53 9.56
C ASP A 372 -13.15 6.15 8.90
N GLY A 373 -13.11 5.36 7.82
CA GLY A 373 -14.25 4.92 7.02
C GLY A 373 -14.70 5.89 5.94
N THR A 374 -14.00 7.02 5.77
CA THR A 374 -14.23 7.95 4.65
C THR A 374 -13.95 7.22 3.34
N ILE A 375 -14.90 7.28 2.41
CA ILE A 375 -14.75 6.63 1.11
C ILE A 375 -13.63 7.31 0.33
N VAL A 376 -12.76 6.51 -0.29
CA VAL A 376 -11.83 6.97 -1.32
C VAL A 376 -12.63 7.19 -2.60
N ALA A 377 -13.47 8.24 -2.61
CA ALA A 377 -14.21 8.64 -3.79
C ALA A 377 -13.68 10.00 -4.24
N GLN A 378 -13.27 10.07 -5.50
CA GLN A 378 -12.90 11.34 -6.08
C GLN A 378 -14.15 12.15 -6.41
N ALA A 379 -14.27 13.32 -5.79
CA ALA A 379 -15.27 14.29 -6.20
C ALA A 379 -14.84 14.91 -7.53
N VAL A 380 -15.58 14.62 -8.61
CA VAL A 380 -15.45 15.36 -9.87
C VAL A 380 -16.12 16.72 -9.70
N GLU A 381 -15.35 17.81 -9.82
CA GLU A 381 -15.91 19.15 -9.79
C GLU A 381 -16.73 19.39 -11.08
N LEU A 382 -17.98 19.80 -10.90
CA LEU A 382 -18.87 20.13 -12.02
C LEU A 382 -18.91 21.64 -12.22
N PHE A 383 -18.42 22.11 -13.37
CA PHE A 383 -18.62 23.50 -13.78
C PHE A 383 -20.03 23.70 -14.36
N SER A 384 -20.58 24.91 -14.21
CA SER A 384 -21.85 25.28 -14.85
C SER A 384 -21.73 25.02 -16.35
N ASP A 385 -22.64 24.20 -16.88
CA ASP A 385 -22.79 23.80 -18.29
C ASP A 385 -22.02 22.54 -18.75
N GLN A 386 -21.35 21.80 -17.86
CA GLN A 386 -20.81 20.46 -18.16
C GLN A 386 -21.85 19.34 -17.92
N GLU A 387 -22.11 18.53 -18.94
CA GLU A 387 -22.76 17.22 -18.77
C GLU A 387 -21.68 16.14 -18.59
N LEU A 388 -21.65 15.48 -17.42
CA LEU A 388 -20.87 14.26 -17.26
C LEU A 388 -21.51 13.12 -18.06
N ARG A 389 -20.73 12.51 -18.95
CA ARG A 389 -21.09 11.32 -19.73
C ARG A 389 -19.99 10.29 -19.56
N GLY A 390 -20.34 9.00 -19.56
CA GLY A 390 -19.35 7.93 -19.46
C GLY A 390 -18.94 7.55 -18.04
N ILE A 391 -19.69 7.96 -17.01
CA ILE A 391 -19.55 7.38 -15.67
C ILE A 391 -19.93 5.90 -15.78
N SER A 392 -18.94 5.03 -15.68
CA SER A 392 -19.09 3.58 -15.55
C SER A 392 -18.40 3.16 -14.26
N GLY A 393 -19.14 2.55 -13.34
CA GLY A 393 -18.55 1.88 -12.18
C GLY A 393 -18.26 0.41 -12.50
N GLN A 394 -17.10 -0.07 -12.07
CA GLN A 394 -16.81 -1.49 -11.90
C GLN A 394 -17.19 -1.94 -10.47
N GLU A 395 -17.12 -3.24 -10.18
CA GLU A 395 -17.23 -3.70 -8.78
C GLU A 395 -16.11 -3.06 -7.96
N GLY A 396 -16.45 -2.36 -6.88
CA GLY A 396 -15.53 -1.58 -6.05
C GLY A 396 -15.58 -0.06 -6.27
N ASP A 397 -16.14 0.40 -7.39
CA ASP A 397 -16.30 1.84 -7.68
C ASP A 397 -17.65 2.37 -7.14
N GLN A 398 -17.65 3.56 -6.48
CA GLN A 398 -18.90 4.27 -6.12
C GLN A 398 -19.09 5.58 -6.87
#